data_AF-A0A351VCR3-F1
#
_entry.id   AF-A0A351VCR3-F1
#
_cell.length_a   1.000
_cell.length_b   1.000
_cell.length_c   1.000
_cell.angle_alpha   90.00
_cell.angle_beta   90.00
_cell.angle_gamma   90.00
#
_symmetry.space_group_name_H-M   'P 1'
#
loop_
_entity.id
_entity.type
_entity.pdbx_description
1 polymer ?
#
loop_
_entity_poly.entity_id
_entity_poly.type
_entity_poly.pdbx_seq_one_letter_code
_entity_poly.pdbx_strand_id
1 'polypeptide(L)'
;MREVELIVYKEFEDGGLLGDMVWLMENYSREGKDGNKTKKRSLLYSCIHRLLEIAGHHGFYGNLWHCYLTNLLVNNENSYSRACEIRGEVEGTINLAALHDIIIFKELYDYDFGEMMDCLGVREFELVLHYDSCEQESKVYNTRICKRICDLAVRFTQNHSPEEMKATLTEFYKEYGVGKFGLHKAFRIVHGDKGADIVPILNIAHVHLDDLVGYEIPKQKLIENTEAFVEGRKANNCLLFGDAGTGKSSSIKAIANAYYDKGLRIIEVYKHQFQDLNDVIAQVKNRNYKFIIYMDDLSFEEFEIEYKYLKAIIEGGLEKKPENVLIYAT
;
A
#
# COMPACT_ATOMS: atom_id res chain seq x y z
N MET A 1 23.21 17.26 0.40
CA MET A 1 22.18 16.35 -0.11
C MET A 1 20.90 17.10 -0.35
N ARG A 2 20.26 16.83 -1.49
CA ARG A 2 19.30 17.76 -2.11
C ARG A 2 17.84 17.38 -1.86
N GLU A 3 17.48 17.00 -0.63
CA GLU A 3 16.10 16.64 -0.29
C GLU A 3 15.08 17.75 -0.63
N VAL A 4 15.49 19.01 -0.51
CA VAL A 4 14.67 20.18 -0.86
C VAL A 4 14.37 20.26 -2.37
N GLU A 5 15.14 19.55 -3.21
CA GLU A 5 14.97 19.51 -4.66
C GLU A 5 13.99 18.40 -5.11
N LEU A 6 13.41 17.61 -4.20
CA LEU A 6 12.39 16.62 -4.55
C LEU A 6 11.14 17.29 -5.16
N ILE A 7 10.71 16.79 -6.32
CA ILE A 7 9.63 17.37 -7.12
C ILE A 7 8.33 16.57 -6.95
N VAL A 8 8.40 15.25 -7.10
CA VAL A 8 7.28 14.31 -7.11
C VAL A 8 7.10 13.66 -5.74
N TYR A 9 8.20 13.27 -5.11
CA TYR A 9 8.22 12.62 -3.80
C TYR A 9 8.53 13.64 -2.69
N LYS A 10 7.61 14.56 -2.44
CA LYS A 10 7.82 15.68 -1.50
C LYS A 10 7.05 15.57 -0.18
N GLU A 11 5.85 15.02 -0.22
CA GLU A 11 4.98 14.89 0.95
C GLU A 11 5.15 13.50 1.55
N PHE A 12 5.93 13.39 2.63
CA PHE A 12 6.09 12.16 3.39
C PHE A 12 5.40 12.27 4.75
N GLU A 13 4.65 11.23 5.13
CA GLU A 13 4.16 11.03 6.49
C GLU A 13 5.21 10.31 7.34
N ASP A 14 6.44 10.82 7.38
CA ASP A 14 7.61 10.13 7.96
C ASP A 14 8.03 10.65 9.34
N GLY A 15 7.30 11.65 9.87
CA GLY A 15 7.65 12.30 11.13
C GLY A 15 8.98 13.06 11.08
N GLY A 16 9.48 13.43 9.89
CA GLY A 16 10.71 14.20 9.69
C GLY A 16 12.02 13.42 9.83
N LEU A 17 11.97 12.08 9.86
CA LEU A 17 13.17 11.24 9.97
C LEU A 17 14.12 11.41 8.78
N LEU A 18 13.59 11.53 7.55
CA LEU A 18 14.40 11.76 6.36
C LEU A 18 15.18 13.07 6.48
N GLY A 19 14.48 14.14 6.85
CA GLY A 19 15.06 15.47 7.06
C GLY A 19 16.14 15.51 8.15
N ASP A 20 15.89 14.85 9.28
CA ASP A 20 16.88 14.75 10.36
C ASP A 20 18.16 14.02 9.89
N MET A 21 18.01 12.95 9.11
CA MET A 21 19.14 12.16 8.57
C MET A 21 19.90 12.92 7.49
N VAL A 22 19.21 13.55 6.53
CA VAL A 22 19.84 14.37 5.47
C VAL A 22 20.61 15.53 6.10
N TRP A 23 20.02 16.21 7.09
CA TRP A 23 20.70 17.28 7.81
C TRP A 23 21.97 16.80 8.52
N LEU A 24 21.92 15.62 9.15
CA LEU A 24 23.10 15.00 9.77
C LEU A 24 24.18 14.70 8.74
N MET A 25 23.83 14.11 7.60
CA MET A 25 24.78 13.78 6.54
C MET A 25 25.48 15.02 5.95
N GLU A 26 24.81 16.18 5.90
CA GLU A 26 25.44 17.42 5.44
C GLU A 26 26.29 18.14 6.49
N ASN A 27 25.97 17.93 7.78
CA ASN A 27 26.51 18.75 8.86
C ASN A 27 27.38 17.97 9.84
N TYR A 28 27.61 16.66 9.69
CA TYR A 28 28.37 15.86 10.67
C TYR A 28 29.81 16.36 10.85
N SER A 29 30.51 16.71 9.77
CA SER A 29 31.91 17.16 9.75
C SER A 29 32.11 18.66 10.01
N ARG A 30 31.03 19.47 9.98
CA ARG A 30 31.14 20.92 10.22
C ARG A 30 31.57 21.19 11.67
N GLU A 31 32.81 21.65 11.83
CA GLU A 31 33.40 22.09 13.09
C GLU A 31 32.56 23.22 13.70
N GLY A 32 31.81 22.90 14.75
CA GLY A 32 31.21 23.87 15.64
C GLY A 32 31.50 23.41 17.06
N LYS A 33 31.95 24.35 17.91
CA LYS A 33 32.24 24.22 19.35
C LYS A 33 31.57 23.00 19.99
N ASP A 34 32.32 22.18 20.74
CA ASP A 34 31.96 20.88 21.35
C ASP A 34 30.47 20.63 21.70
N GLY A 35 29.73 21.65 22.14
CA GLY A 35 28.27 21.60 22.33
C GLY A 35 27.46 21.23 21.08
N ASN A 36 28.00 21.33 19.86
CA ASN A 36 27.31 20.92 18.63
C ASN A 36 27.45 19.41 18.35
N LYS A 37 28.56 18.79 18.78
CA LYS A 37 28.81 17.35 18.57
C LYS A 37 27.85 16.49 19.39
N THR A 38 27.60 16.85 20.65
CA THR A 38 26.64 16.16 21.52
C THR A 38 25.21 16.23 20.98
N LYS A 39 24.81 17.38 20.42
CA LYS A 39 23.49 17.54 19.79
C LYS A 39 23.33 16.66 18.55
N LYS A 40 24.34 16.65 17.65
CA LYS A 40 24.34 15.79 16.46
C LYS A 40 24.31 14.31 16.83
N ARG A 41 25.06 13.91 17.87
CA ARG A 41 25.04 12.54 18.41
C ARG A 41 23.65 12.17 18.96
N SER A 42 23.03 13.05 19.74
CA SER A 42 21.66 12.85 20.26
C SER A 42 20.64 12.68 19.12
N LEU A 43 20.74 13.52 18.08
CA LEU A 43 19.87 13.43 16.91
C LEU A 43 20.05 12.11 16.17
N LEU A 44 21.29 11.62 16.02
CA LEU A 44 21.56 10.31 15.40
C LEU A 44 20.95 9.17 16.21
N TYR A 45 21.06 9.17 17.54
CA TYR A 45 20.38 8.15 18.37
C TYR A 45 18.86 8.25 18.29
N SER A 46 18.29 9.46 18.17
CA SER A 46 16.86 9.63 17.90
C SER A 46 16.47 9.01 16.54
N CYS A 47 17.31 9.17 15.51
CA CYS A 47 17.08 8.55 14.21
C CYS A 47 17.16 7.02 14.28
N ILE A 48 18.17 6.47 14.98
CA ILE A 48 18.31 5.03 15.25
C ILE A 48 17.04 4.50 15.94
N HIS A 49 16.58 5.18 17.00
CA HIS A 49 15.39 4.78 17.73
C HIS A 49 14.16 4.74 16.81
N ARG A 50 13.93 5.79 16.01
CA ARG A 50 12.81 5.84 15.05
C ARG A 50 12.91 4.74 14.00
N LEU A 51 14.10 4.45 13.47
CA LEU A 51 14.31 3.35 12.51
C LEU A 51 13.99 1.98 13.13
N LEU A 52 14.38 1.76 14.39
CA LEU A 52 14.06 0.53 15.12
C LEU A 52 12.57 0.39 15.43
N GLU A 53 11.89 1.48 15.80
CA GLU A 53 10.43 1.48 15.99
C GLU A 53 9.71 1.16 14.67
N ILE A 54 10.10 1.79 13.56
CA ILE A 54 9.57 1.49 12.23
C ILE A 54 9.82 0.02 11.89
N ALA A 55 11.02 -0.51 12.14
CA ALA A 55 11.33 -1.92 11.92
C ALA A 55 10.41 -2.85 12.74
N GLY A 56 10.20 -2.54 14.02
CA GLY A 56 9.30 -3.31 14.88
C GLY A 56 7.82 -3.24 14.47
N HIS A 57 7.35 -2.08 14.02
CA HIS A 57 5.98 -1.90 13.58
C HIS A 57 5.68 -2.55 12.21
N HIS A 58 6.62 -2.44 11.27
CA HIS A 58 6.48 -2.92 9.88
C HIS A 58 7.07 -4.32 9.63
N GLY A 59 7.85 -4.85 10.58
CA GLY A 59 8.52 -6.16 10.51
C GLY A 59 9.81 -6.19 9.68
N PHE A 60 10.40 -5.03 9.36
CA PHE A 60 11.56 -4.95 8.47
C PHE A 60 12.79 -5.65 9.06
N TYR A 61 13.63 -6.18 8.18
CA TYR A 61 14.89 -6.86 8.50
C TYR A 61 15.98 -6.50 7.49
N GLY A 62 17.24 -6.67 7.87
CA GLY A 62 18.42 -6.29 7.08
C GLY A 62 18.79 -4.82 7.29
N ASN A 63 19.00 -4.10 6.19
CA ASN A 63 19.37 -2.69 6.24
C ASN A 63 18.11 -1.82 6.41
N LEU A 64 17.87 -1.35 7.64
CA LEU A 64 16.67 -0.60 7.97
C LEU A 64 16.61 0.76 7.28
N TRP A 65 17.75 1.39 6.97
CA TRP A 65 17.78 2.63 6.20
C TRP A 65 17.24 2.41 4.79
N HIS A 66 17.72 1.36 4.11
CA HIS A 66 17.23 0.98 2.78
C HIS A 66 15.76 0.55 2.81
N CYS A 67 15.33 -0.24 3.80
CA CYS A 67 13.92 -0.62 3.95
C CYS A 67 13.04 0.61 4.17
N TYR A 68 13.48 1.57 5.00
CA TYR A 68 12.76 2.82 5.24
C TYR A 68 12.62 3.66 3.98
N LEU A 69 13.71 3.91 3.23
CA LEU A 69 13.64 4.65 1.98
C LEU A 69 12.75 3.94 0.94
N THR A 70 12.83 2.60 0.85
CA THR A 70 11.96 1.81 -0.01
C THR A 70 10.49 2.01 0.38
N ASN A 71 10.21 1.96 1.69
CA ASN A 71 8.87 2.13 2.21
C ASN A 71 8.30 3.52 1.90
N LEU A 72 9.12 4.58 1.96
CA LEU A 72 8.70 5.92 1.54
C LEU A 72 8.30 5.95 0.06
N LEU A 73 9.12 5.38 -0.82
CA LEU A 73 8.82 5.34 -2.26
C LEU A 73 7.55 4.53 -2.56
N VAL A 74 7.36 3.40 -1.87
CA VAL A 74 6.24 2.48 -2.13
C VAL A 74 4.90 3.04 -1.61
N ASN A 75 4.90 3.73 -0.48
CA ASN A 75 3.68 4.29 0.10
C ASN A 75 3.30 5.67 -0.45
N ASN A 76 4.23 6.40 -1.08
CA ASN A 76 3.95 7.73 -1.59
C ASN A 76 3.04 7.68 -2.83
N GLU A 77 1.80 8.14 -2.64
CA GLU A 77 0.82 8.23 -3.72
C GLU A 77 0.87 9.60 -4.42
N ASN A 78 1.61 9.65 -5.52
CA ASN A 78 1.76 10.85 -6.34
C ASN A 78 1.29 10.59 -7.78
N SER A 79 1.35 11.63 -8.63
CA SER A 79 0.90 11.55 -10.02
C SER A 79 1.66 10.51 -10.85
N TYR A 80 2.94 10.26 -10.55
CA TYR A 80 3.74 9.25 -11.24
C TYR A 80 3.36 7.83 -10.79
N SER A 81 3.35 7.60 -9.48
CA SER A 81 3.08 6.27 -8.91
C SER A 81 1.64 5.83 -9.24
N ARG A 82 0.64 6.72 -9.15
CA ARG A 82 -0.74 6.45 -9.59
C ARG A 82 -0.92 6.28 -11.09
N ALA A 83 -0.01 6.80 -11.92
CA ALA A 83 -0.05 6.54 -13.36
C ALA A 83 0.57 5.19 -13.71
N CYS A 84 1.60 4.77 -12.96
CA CYS A 84 2.31 3.51 -13.16
C CYS A 84 1.58 2.29 -12.58
N GLU A 85 0.71 2.47 -11.58
CA GLU A 85 -0.02 1.34 -10.98
C GLU A 85 -0.78 0.53 -12.04
N ILE A 86 -0.55 -0.79 -12.06
CA ILE A 86 -1.11 -1.77 -13.01
C ILE A 86 -0.71 -1.60 -14.48
N ARG A 87 -0.48 -0.37 -14.97
CA ARG A 87 -0.17 -0.09 -16.39
C ARG A 87 1.31 -0.19 -16.73
N GLY A 88 2.21 0.04 -15.77
CA GLY A 88 3.66 0.05 -16.00
C GLY A 88 4.20 1.41 -16.41
N GLU A 89 5.11 1.44 -17.39
CA GLU A 89 5.80 2.67 -17.77
C GLU A 89 4.86 3.75 -18.31
N VAL A 90 5.17 5.00 -17.94
CA VAL A 90 4.42 6.19 -18.32
C VAL A 90 5.34 7.14 -19.07
N GLU A 91 4.86 7.65 -20.20
CA GLU A 91 5.57 8.67 -20.98
C GLU A 91 5.24 10.09 -20.50
N GLY A 92 6.16 11.03 -20.74
CA GLY A 92 5.95 12.46 -20.50
C GLY A 92 6.84 13.06 -19.40
N THR A 93 6.60 14.34 -19.11
CA THR A 93 7.42 15.14 -18.19
C THR A 93 7.41 14.63 -16.76
N ILE A 94 6.33 13.96 -16.35
CA ILE A 94 6.22 13.35 -15.02
C ILE A 94 7.25 12.23 -14.82
N ASN A 95 7.61 11.50 -15.88
CA ASN A 95 8.60 10.43 -15.83
C ASN A 95 10.03 11.00 -15.66
N LEU A 96 10.30 12.16 -16.26
CA LEU A 96 11.57 12.89 -16.06
C LEU A 96 11.66 13.46 -14.64
N ALA A 97 10.56 14.00 -14.11
CA ALA A 97 10.51 14.47 -12.72
C ALA A 97 10.67 13.33 -11.72
N ALA A 98 10.10 12.15 -11.98
CA ALA A 98 10.33 10.97 -11.15
C ALA A 98 11.80 10.49 -11.23
N LEU A 99 12.42 10.52 -12.41
CA LEU A 99 13.83 10.17 -12.55
C LEU A 99 14.74 11.13 -11.76
N HIS A 100 14.44 12.43 -11.80
CA HIS A 100 15.16 13.43 -11.00
C HIS A 100 15.17 13.07 -9.50
N ASP A 101 14.00 12.74 -8.94
CA ASP A 101 13.90 12.37 -7.54
C ASP A 101 14.60 11.04 -7.24
N ILE A 102 14.52 10.07 -8.16
CA ILE A 102 15.19 8.77 -8.00
C ILE A 102 16.72 8.91 -8.00
N ILE A 103 17.28 9.89 -8.70
CA ILE A 103 18.71 10.21 -8.60
C ILE A 103 19.06 10.60 -7.16
N ILE A 104 18.25 11.45 -6.52
CA ILE A 104 18.45 11.85 -5.12
C ILE A 104 18.31 10.64 -4.18
N PHE A 105 17.31 9.79 -4.40
CA PHE A 105 17.18 8.55 -3.62
C PHE A 105 18.38 7.64 -3.82
N LYS A 106 18.91 7.49 -5.03
CA LYS A 106 20.10 6.69 -5.29
C LYS A 106 21.33 7.21 -4.52
N GLU A 107 21.52 8.53 -4.47
CA GLU A 107 22.55 9.15 -3.62
C GLU A 107 22.38 8.79 -2.14
N LEU A 108 21.14 8.75 -1.64
CA LEU A 108 20.83 8.37 -0.25
C LEU A 108 21.03 6.87 0.02
N TYR A 109 20.84 6.01 -0.99
CA TYR A 109 21.08 4.57 -0.88
C TYR A 109 22.56 4.22 -0.86
N ASP A 110 23.34 4.90 -1.70
CA ASP A 110 24.78 4.66 -1.86
C ASP A 110 25.63 5.43 -0.85
N TYR A 111 24.99 6.20 0.04
CA TYR A 111 25.69 6.97 1.06
C TYR A 111 26.44 6.06 2.05
N ASP A 112 27.74 6.31 2.20
CA ASP A 112 28.58 5.62 3.17
C ASP A 112 28.49 6.30 4.55
N PHE A 113 27.92 5.58 5.51
CA PHE A 113 27.80 6.04 6.90
C PHE A 113 29.11 5.91 7.70
N GLY A 114 30.15 5.26 7.18
CA GLY A 114 31.42 5.01 7.88
C GLY A 114 32.05 6.28 8.44
N GLU A 115 32.25 7.31 7.60
CA GLU A 115 32.85 8.58 8.01
C GLU A 115 32.01 9.30 9.08
N MET A 116 30.69 9.21 8.98
CA MET A 116 29.76 9.82 9.95
C MET A 116 29.83 9.09 11.30
N MET A 117 29.86 7.75 11.30
CA MET A 117 29.95 6.91 12.50
C MET A 117 31.26 7.17 13.24
N ASP A 118 32.39 7.26 12.53
CA ASP A 118 33.70 7.53 13.11
C ASP A 118 33.80 8.95 13.67
N CYS A 119 33.28 9.95 12.94
CA CYS A 119 33.30 11.34 13.38
C CYS A 119 32.48 11.56 14.67
N LEU A 120 31.28 10.97 14.74
CA LEU A 120 30.36 11.11 15.88
C LEU A 120 30.63 10.10 17.01
N GLY A 121 31.41 9.05 16.73
CA GLY A 121 31.72 7.96 17.66
C GLY A 121 30.48 7.14 18.02
N VAL A 122 29.61 6.87 17.04
CA VAL A 122 28.36 6.10 17.19
C VAL A 122 28.46 4.87 16.30
N ARG A 123 29.09 3.82 16.80
CA ARG A 123 29.24 2.53 16.10
C ARG A 123 27.98 1.69 16.17
N GLU A 124 27.10 1.99 17.11
CA GLU A 124 25.81 1.33 17.32
C GLU A 124 24.86 1.52 16.13
N PHE A 125 25.15 2.45 15.22
CA PHE A 125 24.41 2.59 13.96
C PHE A 125 24.57 1.36 13.05
N GLU A 126 25.66 0.58 13.17
CA GLU A 126 25.81 -0.69 12.44
C GLU A 126 24.69 -1.70 12.77
N LEU A 127 24.10 -1.64 13.98
CA LEU A 127 22.98 -2.49 14.37
C LEU A 127 21.74 -2.27 13.50
N VAL A 128 21.58 -1.04 12.98
CA VAL A 128 20.45 -0.65 12.12
C VAL A 128 20.70 -1.08 10.66
N LEU A 129 21.98 -1.19 10.26
CA LEU A 129 22.38 -1.64 8.92
C LEU A 129 22.32 -3.17 8.77
N HIS A 130 22.48 -3.90 9.88
CA HIS A 130 22.43 -5.35 9.95
C HIS A 130 21.39 -5.84 10.97
N TYR A 131 20.18 -5.27 10.90
CA TYR A 131 19.12 -5.60 11.83
C TYR A 131 18.56 -6.99 11.55
N ASP A 132 18.53 -7.84 12.58
CA ASP A 132 17.82 -9.11 12.54
C ASP A 132 16.49 -8.94 13.28
N SER A 133 15.38 -9.27 12.64
CA SER A 133 14.08 -9.09 13.26
C SER A 133 13.85 -10.20 14.28
N CYS A 134 13.46 -9.82 15.50
CA CYS A 134 12.82 -10.79 16.40
C CYS A 134 11.53 -11.28 15.75
N GLU A 135 11.24 -12.59 15.82
CA GLU A 135 10.07 -13.29 15.26
C GLU A 135 8.70 -12.77 15.78
N GLN A 136 8.40 -11.49 15.62
CA GLN A 136 7.13 -10.88 15.99
C GLN A 136 6.35 -10.54 14.73
N GLU A 137 5.08 -10.95 14.72
CA GLU A 137 4.12 -10.60 13.68
C GLU A 137 4.03 -9.07 13.54
N SER A 138 4.33 -8.56 12.34
CA SER A 138 4.24 -7.13 12.05
C SER A 138 2.82 -6.61 12.28
N LYS A 139 2.70 -5.44 12.91
CA LYS A 139 1.42 -4.81 13.27
C LYS A 139 0.81 -4.01 12.13
N VAL A 140 1.61 -3.63 11.13
CA VAL A 140 1.19 -2.74 10.03
C VAL A 140 1.10 -3.48 8.71
N TYR A 141 2.06 -4.35 8.43
CA TYR A 141 2.11 -5.15 7.21
C TYR A 141 1.98 -6.64 7.49
N ASN A 142 1.34 -7.37 6.58
CA ASN A 142 1.44 -8.82 6.56
C ASN A 142 2.87 -9.23 6.12
N THR A 143 3.35 -10.38 6.60
CA THR A 143 4.67 -10.96 6.27
C THR A 143 5.01 -10.92 4.77
N ARG A 144 4.03 -11.13 3.89
CA ARG A 144 4.24 -11.06 2.42
C ARG A 144 4.64 -9.65 1.95
N ILE A 145 3.99 -8.61 2.49
CA ILE A 145 4.25 -7.21 2.11
C ILE A 145 5.61 -6.77 2.64
N CYS A 146 5.91 -7.09 3.90
CA CYS A 146 7.20 -6.81 4.50
C CYS A 146 8.35 -7.43 3.69
N LYS A 147 8.22 -8.73 3.33
CA LYS A 147 9.19 -9.42 2.49
C LYS A 147 9.38 -8.72 1.14
N ARG A 148 8.29 -8.30 0.48
CA ARG A 148 8.36 -7.57 -0.80
C ARG A 148 9.14 -6.26 -0.70
N ILE A 149 8.93 -5.49 0.38
CA ILE A 149 9.66 -4.23 0.61
C ILE A 149 11.13 -4.50 0.88
N CYS A 150 11.45 -5.49 1.71
CA CYS A 150 12.84 -5.88 2.00
C CYS A 150 13.55 -6.41 0.76
N ASP A 151 12.90 -7.27 -0.03
CA ASP A 151 13.44 -7.80 -1.28
C ASP A 151 13.65 -6.67 -2.31
N LEU A 152 12.76 -5.68 -2.38
CA LEU A 152 12.92 -4.50 -3.24
C LEU A 152 14.11 -3.63 -2.79
N ALA A 153 14.27 -3.41 -1.49
CA ALA A 153 15.40 -2.69 -0.92
C ALA A 153 16.74 -3.35 -1.32
N VAL A 154 16.81 -4.68 -1.27
CA VAL A 154 17.98 -5.44 -1.71
C VAL A 154 18.19 -5.35 -3.22
N ARG A 155 17.14 -5.32 -4.05
CA ARG A 155 17.31 -5.12 -5.51
C ARG A 155 17.85 -3.73 -5.81
N PHE A 156 17.44 -2.70 -5.07
CA PHE A 156 17.95 -1.34 -5.28
C PHE A 156 19.46 -1.20 -5.01
N THR A 157 20.03 -2.00 -4.11
CA THR A 157 21.50 -2.01 -3.91
C THR A 157 22.25 -2.68 -5.05
N GLN A 158 21.60 -3.57 -5.79
CA GLN A 158 22.18 -4.22 -6.98
C GLN A 158 22.10 -3.35 -8.23
N ASN A 159 21.21 -2.36 -8.26
CA ASN A 159 21.07 -1.44 -9.38
C ASN A 159 22.21 -0.42 -9.37
N HIS A 160 22.92 -0.32 -10.50
CA HIS A 160 24.09 0.54 -10.63
C HIS A 160 23.74 1.93 -11.15
N SER A 161 22.61 2.08 -11.83
CA SER A 161 22.12 3.36 -12.35
C SER A 161 20.78 3.80 -11.74
N PRO A 162 20.51 5.12 -11.64
CA PRO A 162 19.20 5.64 -11.26
C PRO A 162 18.08 5.17 -12.20
N GLU A 163 18.38 4.96 -13.48
CA GLU A 163 17.44 4.45 -14.48
C GLU A 163 17.02 3.00 -14.19
N GLU A 164 17.97 2.12 -13.82
CA GLU A 164 17.68 0.75 -13.38
C GLU A 164 16.85 0.72 -12.09
N MET A 165 17.16 1.61 -11.15
CA MET A 165 16.39 1.79 -9.92
C MET A 165 14.94 2.21 -10.23
N LYS A 166 14.75 3.16 -11.15
CA LYS A 166 13.43 3.57 -11.62
C LYS A 166 12.69 2.44 -12.32
N ALA A 167 13.35 1.70 -13.20
CA ALA A 167 12.73 0.57 -13.90
C ALA A 167 12.24 -0.50 -12.91
N THR A 168 13.06 -0.82 -11.91
CA THR A 168 12.71 -1.75 -10.84
C THR A 168 11.53 -1.25 -10.01
N LEU A 169 11.50 0.05 -9.67
CA LEU A 169 10.38 0.66 -8.96
C LEU A 169 9.09 0.68 -9.80
N THR A 170 9.21 0.95 -11.10
CA THR A 170 8.07 0.95 -12.03
C THR A 170 7.46 -0.45 -12.15
N GLU A 171 8.28 -1.49 -12.28
CA GLU A 171 7.79 -2.87 -12.32
C GLU A 171 7.12 -3.25 -10.98
N PHE A 172 7.66 -2.78 -9.85
CA PHE A 172 7.01 -2.96 -8.56
C PHE A 172 5.62 -2.31 -8.52
N TYR A 173 5.47 -1.06 -9.00
CA TYR A 173 4.18 -0.37 -9.08
C TYR A 173 3.20 -1.08 -10.02
N LYS A 174 3.69 -1.69 -11.09
CA LYS A 174 2.88 -2.47 -12.02
C LYS A 174 2.38 -3.78 -11.40
N GLU A 175 3.26 -4.53 -10.75
CA GLU A 175 2.94 -5.84 -10.16
C GLU A 175 2.08 -5.72 -8.90
N TYR A 176 2.43 -4.79 -8.01
CA TYR A 176 1.84 -4.73 -6.67
C TYR A 176 1.00 -3.49 -6.44
N GLY A 177 1.21 -2.43 -7.22
CA GLY A 177 0.55 -1.16 -7.01
C GLY A 177 1.28 -0.26 -6.02
N VAL A 178 0.58 0.79 -5.60
CA VAL A 178 1.09 1.90 -4.77
C VAL A 178 0.19 2.12 -3.57
N GLY A 179 0.81 2.48 -2.44
CA GLY A 179 0.09 2.89 -1.24
C GLY A 179 -0.79 1.79 -0.65
N LYS A 180 -1.79 2.19 0.12
CA LYS A 180 -2.66 1.25 0.84
C LYS A 180 -3.38 0.28 -0.11
N PHE A 181 -3.80 0.76 -1.28
CA PHE A 181 -4.48 -0.06 -2.27
C PHE A 181 -3.54 -1.04 -2.97
N GLY A 182 -2.28 -0.70 -3.24
CA GLY A 182 -1.34 -1.68 -3.78
C GLY A 182 -1.07 -2.81 -2.79
N LEU A 183 -0.73 -2.43 -1.55
CA LEU A 183 -0.17 -3.34 -0.57
C LEU A 183 -1.20 -4.29 0.05
N HIS A 184 -2.46 -3.89 0.16
CA HIS A 184 -3.49 -4.70 0.82
C HIS A 184 -4.55 -5.19 -0.18
N LYS A 185 -5.07 -6.40 0.04
CA LYS A 185 -6.09 -7.03 -0.82
C LYS A 185 -7.53 -6.72 -0.40
N ALA A 186 -7.76 -6.49 0.90
CA ALA A 186 -9.08 -6.13 1.40
C ALA A 186 -9.05 -4.98 2.41
N PHE A 187 -10.17 -4.28 2.49
CA PHE A 187 -10.37 -3.07 3.25
C PHE A 187 -11.73 -3.09 3.93
N ARG A 188 -11.88 -2.27 4.96
CA ARG A 188 -13.16 -1.96 5.62
C ARG A 188 -13.33 -0.45 5.67
N ILE A 189 -14.56 0.00 5.88
CA ILE A 189 -14.86 1.42 6.05
C ILE A 189 -14.87 1.76 7.54
N VAL A 190 -14.32 2.93 7.87
CA VAL A 190 -14.49 3.58 9.17
C VAL A 190 -15.03 4.98 8.92
N HIS A 191 -16.09 5.35 9.65
CA HIS A 191 -16.63 6.70 9.58
C HIS A 191 -15.84 7.61 10.53
N GLY A 192 -15.22 8.66 9.99
CA GLY A 192 -14.51 9.68 10.76
C GLY A 192 -15.14 11.07 10.59
N ASP A 193 -14.57 12.07 11.26
CA ASP A 193 -15.11 13.44 11.27
C ASP A 193 -15.17 14.11 9.88
N LYS A 194 -14.37 13.62 8.92
CA LYS A 194 -14.29 14.12 7.54
C LYS A 194 -15.03 13.23 6.53
N GLY A 195 -15.81 12.27 7.00
CA GLY A 195 -16.50 11.27 6.18
C GLY A 195 -15.87 9.88 6.28
N ALA A 196 -16.14 9.04 5.29
CA ALA A 196 -15.71 7.66 5.27
C ALA A 196 -14.21 7.51 4.91
N ASP A 197 -13.45 6.73 5.68
CA ASP A 197 -12.09 6.32 5.34
C ASP A 197 -12.02 4.81 5.09
N ILE A 198 -11.23 4.45 4.08
CA ILE A 198 -10.98 3.07 3.66
C ILE A 198 -9.70 2.59 4.33
N VAL A 199 -9.82 1.69 5.30
CA VAL A 199 -8.69 1.18 6.08
C VAL A 199 -8.40 -0.28 5.75
N PRO A 200 -7.12 -0.70 5.67
CA PRO A 200 -6.76 -2.06 5.29
C PRO A 200 -7.15 -3.09 6.35
N ILE A 201 -7.51 -4.29 5.90
CA ILE A 201 -7.67 -5.47 6.75
C ILE A 201 -6.36 -6.26 6.69
N LEU A 202 -5.65 -6.33 7.81
CA LEU A 202 -4.30 -6.90 7.87
C LEU A 202 -4.31 -8.44 7.85
N ASN A 203 -5.30 -9.04 8.51
CA ASN A 203 -5.45 -10.47 8.66
C ASN A 203 -6.72 -10.94 7.97
N ILE A 204 -6.56 -11.55 6.79
CA ILE A 204 -7.66 -12.11 6.01
C ILE A 204 -7.44 -13.61 5.94
N ALA A 205 -8.49 -14.38 6.23
CA ALA A 205 -8.45 -15.84 6.12
C ALA A 205 -7.95 -16.26 4.72
N HIS A 206 -6.97 -17.16 4.71
CA HIS A 206 -6.48 -17.78 3.48
C HIS A 206 -7.46 -18.86 3.05
N VAL A 207 -8.50 -18.44 2.33
CA VAL A 207 -9.46 -19.33 1.67
C VAL A 207 -9.09 -19.39 0.19
N HIS A 208 -8.98 -20.59 -0.37
CA HIS A 208 -8.82 -20.83 -1.80
C HIS A 208 -10.15 -21.26 -2.43
N LEU A 209 -10.30 -21.01 -3.73
CA LEU A 209 -11.52 -21.40 -4.46
C LEU A 209 -11.69 -22.92 -4.48
N ASP A 210 -10.58 -23.66 -4.42
CA ASP A 210 -10.55 -25.13 -4.40
C ASP A 210 -11.01 -25.71 -3.05
N ASP A 211 -11.00 -24.91 -1.97
CA ASP A 211 -11.49 -25.33 -0.65
C ASP A 211 -13.03 -25.37 -0.59
N LEU A 212 -13.72 -24.79 -1.58
CA LEU A 212 -15.18 -24.65 -1.62
C LEU A 212 -15.81 -25.81 -2.39
N VAL A 213 -16.16 -26.87 -1.65
CA VAL A 213 -16.78 -28.09 -2.19
C VAL A 213 -18.31 -27.95 -2.27
N GLY A 214 -18.90 -28.39 -3.38
CA GLY A 214 -20.37 -28.48 -3.53
C GLY A 214 -21.06 -27.20 -3.99
N TYR A 215 -20.33 -26.10 -4.15
CA TYR A 215 -20.83 -24.80 -4.62
C TYR A 215 -20.41 -24.50 -6.08
N GLU A 216 -20.25 -25.53 -6.92
CA GLU A 216 -19.55 -25.44 -8.21
C GLU A 216 -20.20 -24.48 -9.23
N ILE A 217 -21.52 -24.57 -9.44
CA ILE A 217 -22.19 -23.74 -10.48
C ILE A 217 -22.17 -22.25 -10.12
N PRO A 218 -22.59 -21.82 -8.92
CA PRO A 218 -22.50 -20.41 -8.54
C PRO A 218 -21.04 -19.92 -8.45
N LYS A 219 -20.12 -20.76 -7.94
CA LYS A 219 -18.68 -20.47 -7.90
C LYS A 219 -18.14 -20.18 -9.30
N GLN A 220 -18.44 -21.05 -10.28
CA GLN A 220 -17.97 -20.88 -11.65
C GLN A 220 -18.47 -19.57 -12.28
N LYS A 221 -19.76 -19.24 -12.11
CA LYS A 221 -20.32 -17.97 -12.61
C LYS A 221 -19.67 -16.75 -11.96
N LEU A 222 -19.37 -16.84 -10.68
CA LEU A 222 -18.72 -15.75 -9.93
C LEU A 222 -17.27 -15.55 -10.38
N ILE A 223 -16.55 -16.65 -10.64
CA ILE A 223 -15.20 -16.66 -11.21
C ILE A 223 -15.22 -16.00 -12.59
N GLU A 224 -16.08 -16.46 -13.51
CA GLU A 224 -16.17 -15.92 -14.88
C GLU A 224 -16.51 -14.43 -14.89
N ASN A 225 -17.43 -14.00 -14.03
CA ASN A 225 -17.81 -12.59 -13.90
C ASN A 225 -16.66 -11.74 -13.33
N THR A 226 -15.93 -12.26 -12.34
CA THR A 226 -14.79 -11.56 -11.75
C THR A 226 -13.62 -11.50 -12.72
N GLU A 227 -13.34 -12.58 -13.44
CA GLU A 227 -12.31 -12.62 -14.48
C GLU A 227 -12.60 -11.61 -15.59
N ALA A 228 -13.85 -11.55 -16.07
CA ALA A 228 -14.27 -10.52 -16.99
C ALA A 228 -14.02 -9.11 -16.43
N PHE A 229 -14.34 -8.88 -15.16
CA PHE A 229 -14.16 -7.57 -14.52
C PHE A 229 -12.69 -7.14 -14.43
N VAL A 230 -11.80 -8.04 -13.99
CA VAL A 230 -10.35 -7.74 -13.88
C VAL A 230 -9.70 -7.51 -15.24
N GLU A 231 -10.20 -8.16 -16.29
CA GLU A 231 -9.76 -7.98 -17.67
C GLU A 231 -10.38 -6.74 -18.34
N GLY A 232 -11.22 -5.97 -17.63
CA GLY A 232 -11.90 -4.80 -18.19
C GLY A 232 -13.04 -5.13 -19.16
N ARG A 233 -13.48 -6.39 -19.22
CA ARG A 233 -14.69 -6.81 -19.93
C ARG A 233 -15.93 -6.45 -19.10
N LYS A 234 -17.10 -6.46 -19.75
CA LYS A 234 -18.37 -6.22 -19.05
C LYS A 234 -18.60 -7.30 -17.99
N ALA A 235 -18.94 -6.86 -16.79
CA ALA A 235 -19.26 -7.70 -15.65
C ALA A 235 -20.44 -7.11 -14.87
N ASN A 236 -21.13 -7.95 -14.12
CA ASN A 236 -22.34 -7.61 -13.39
C ASN A 236 -22.08 -7.46 -11.90
N ASN A 237 -22.93 -6.67 -11.24
CA ASN A 237 -23.12 -6.79 -9.80
C ASN A 237 -23.66 -8.19 -9.47
N CYS A 238 -23.27 -8.75 -8.34
CA CYS A 238 -23.65 -10.11 -7.95
C CYS A 238 -24.43 -10.09 -6.63
N LEU A 239 -25.55 -10.81 -6.59
CA LEU A 239 -26.25 -11.15 -5.35
C LEU A 239 -26.16 -12.67 -5.21
N LEU A 240 -25.44 -13.13 -4.19
CA LEU A 240 -25.37 -14.53 -3.81
C LEU A 240 -26.43 -14.75 -2.73
N PHE A 241 -27.26 -15.78 -2.87
CA PHE A 241 -28.32 -16.08 -1.89
C PHE A 241 -28.37 -17.59 -1.65
N GLY A 242 -28.97 -17.99 -0.53
CA GLY A 242 -29.09 -19.38 -0.09
C GLY A 242 -28.81 -19.53 1.39
N ASP A 243 -28.90 -20.76 1.90
CA ASP A 243 -28.80 -21.04 3.34
C ASP A 243 -27.44 -20.61 3.93
N ALA A 244 -27.44 -20.31 5.23
CA ALA A 244 -26.21 -20.03 5.98
C ALA A 244 -25.26 -21.23 5.92
N GLY A 245 -23.95 -20.96 5.85
CA GLY A 245 -22.93 -22.02 5.81
C GLY A 245 -22.69 -22.66 4.43
N THR A 246 -23.38 -22.22 3.38
CA THR A 246 -23.18 -22.72 1.99
C THR A 246 -21.91 -22.20 1.28
N GLY A 247 -21.09 -21.40 1.96
CA GLY A 247 -19.81 -20.92 1.42
C GLY A 247 -19.86 -19.61 0.63
N LYS A 248 -20.96 -18.84 0.69
CA LYS A 248 -21.14 -17.55 -0.01
C LYS A 248 -20.04 -16.53 0.34
N SER A 249 -19.92 -16.15 1.61
CA SER A 249 -18.91 -15.18 2.08
C SER A 249 -17.48 -15.72 1.89
N SER A 250 -17.29 -17.04 2.03
CA SER A 250 -16.00 -17.70 1.76
C SER A 250 -15.60 -17.61 0.28
N SER A 251 -16.56 -17.67 -0.65
CA SER A 251 -16.32 -17.50 -2.09
C SER A 251 -15.79 -16.10 -2.42
N ILE A 252 -16.33 -15.06 -1.77
CA ILE A 252 -15.86 -13.68 -1.97
C ILE A 252 -14.43 -13.53 -1.45
N LYS A 253 -14.13 -14.08 -0.26
CA LYS A 253 -12.77 -14.08 0.32
C LYS A 253 -11.77 -14.82 -0.57
N ALA A 254 -12.18 -15.95 -1.15
CA ALA A 254 -11.36 -16.73 -2.07
C ALA A 254 -11.05 -15.96 -3.37
N ILE A 255 -12.02 -15.23 -3.91
CA ILE A 255 -11.84 -14.34 -5.06
C ILE A 255 -10.85 -13.22 -4.77
N ALA A 256 -10.93 -12.61 -3.58
CA ALA A 256 -9.97 -11.59 -3.14
C ALA A 256 -8.53 -12.12 -3.25
N ASN A 257 -8.31 -13.38 -2.86
CA ASN A 257 -7.01 -14.02 -2.91
C ASN A 257 -6.57 -14.35 -4.34
N ALA A 258 -7.46 -14.97 -5.13
CA ALA A 258 -7.15 -15.46 -6.47
C ALA A 258 -6.82 -14.33 -7.46
N TYR A 259 -7.46 -13.18 -7.31
CA TYR A 259 -7.37 -12.06 -8.26
C TYR A 259 -6.61 -10.84 -7.73
N TYR A 260 -6.02 -10.92 -6.54
CA TYR A 260 -5.23 -9.82 -5.96
C TYR A 260 -4.06 -9.39 -6.87
N ASP A 261 -3.30 -10.36 -7.39
CA ASP A 261 -2.16 -10.10 -8.28
C ASP A 261 -2.63 -9.65 -9.69
N LYS A 262 -3.94 -9.71 -9.99
CA LYS A 262 -4.58 -9.10 -11.18
C LYS A 262 -5.22 -7.73 -10.88
N GLY A 263 -4.88 -7.10 -9.75
CA GLY A 263 -5.35 -5.76 -9.38
C GLY A 263 -6.74 -5.69 -8.74
N LEU A 264 -7.33 -6.82 -8.32
CA LEU A 264 -8.60 -6.84 -7.61
C LEU A 264 -8.43 -6.47 -6.13
N ARG A 265 -9.32 -5.62 -5.61
CA ARG A 265 -9.41 -5.21 -4.21
C ARG A 265 -10.83 -5.35 -3.70
N ILE A 266 -11.00 -5.80 -2.46
CA ILE A 266 -12.33 -5.93 -1.84
C ILE A 266 -12.49 -4.89 -0.74
N ILE A 267 -13.63 -4.20 -0.72
CA ILE A 267 -14.00 -3.26 0.34
C ILE A 267 -15.25 -3.81 1.01
N GLU A 268 -15.11 -4.25 2.26
CA GLU A 268 -16.22 -4.73 3.09
C GLU A 268 -17.01 -3.54 3.63
N VAL A 269 -18.33 -3.61 3.45
CA VAL A 269 -19.29 -2.57 3.86
C VAL A 269 -20.41 -3.21 4.64
N TYR A 270 -20.63 -2.76 5.87
CA TYR A 270 -21.77 -3.19 6.67
C TYR A 270 -23.02 -2.37 6.35
N LYS A 271 -24.20 -2.92 6.64
CA LYS A 271 -25.51 -2.28 6.38
C LYS A 271 -25.60 -0.82 6.84
N HIS A 272 -25.14 -0.53 8.06
CA HIS A 272 -25.19 0.81 8.64
C HIS A 272 -24.25 1.82 7.95
N GLN A 273 -23.34 1.35 7.10
CA GLN A 273 -22.35 2.16 6.38
C GLN A 273 -22.78 2.45 4.93
N PHE A 274 -24.02 2.11 4.53
CA PHE A 274 -24.47 2.35 3.15
C PHE A 274 -24.51 3.83 2.77
N GLN A 275 -24.68 4.72 3.75
CA GLN A 275 -24.58 6.16 3.56
C GLN A 275 -23.19 6.61 3.09
N ASP A 276 -22.15 5.88 3.47
CA ASP A 276 -20.75 6.17 3.17
C ASP A 276 -20.33 5.70 1.76
N LEU A 277 -21.21 5.00 1.03
CA LEU A 277 -20.85 4.31 -0.19
C LEU A 277 -20.45 5.27 -1.32
N ASN A 278 -21.09 6.44 -1.40
CA ASN A 278 -20.72 7.46 -2.39
C ASN A 278 -19.31 8.01 -2.16
N ASP A 279 -18.95 8.27 -0.90
CA ASP A 279 -17.61 8.75 -0.52
C ASP A 279 -16.55 7.70 -0.83
N VAL A 280 -16.84 6.43 -0.57
CA VAL A 280 -15.96 5.30 -0.88
C VAL A 280 -15.77 5.17 -2.39
N ILE A 281 -16.85 5.21 -3.18
CA ILE A 281 -16.78 5.18 -4.64
C ILE A 281 -15.98 6.37 -5.17
N ALA A 282 -16.16 7.57 -4.61
CA ALA A 282 -15.43 8.77 -5.00
C ALA A 282 -13.92 8.66 -4.75
N GLN A 283 -13.50 7.96 -3.69
CA GLN A 283 -12.09 7.72 -3.38
C GLN A 283 -11.41 6.74 -4.35
N VAL A 284 -12.16 5.76 -4.88
CA VAL A 284 -11.59 4.68 -5.69
C VAL A 284 -11.82 4.81 -7.21
N LYS A 285 -12.76 5.65 -7.65
CA LYS A 285 -13.16 5.75 -9.07
C LYS A 285 -12.05 6.09 -10.06
N ASN A 286 -10.99 6.77 -9.62
CA ASN A 286 -9.87 7.22 -10.44
C ASN A 286 -8.60 6.38 -10.27
N ARG A 287 -8.72 5.18 -9.71
CA ARG A 287 -7.61 4.23 -9.55
C ARG A 287 -7.62 3.18 -10.65
N ASN A 288 -6.45 2.64 -11.00
CA ASN A 288 -6.34 1.58 -12.00
C ASN A 288 -6.66 0.17 -11.45
N TYR A 289 -6.85 0.01 -10.14
CA TYR A 289 -7.36 -1.24 -9.55
C TYR A 289 -8.83 -1.45 -9.87
N LYS A 290 -9.27 -2.70 -9.68
CA LYS A 290 -10.67 -3.11 -9.72
C LYS A 290 -11.18 -3.34 -8.31
N PHE A 291 -12.30 -2.74 -7.96
CA PHE A 291 -12.87 -2.80 -6.61
C PHE A 291 -14.18 -3.58 -6.62
N ILE A 292 -14.28 -4.57 -5.74
CA ILE A 292 -15.55 -5.16 -5.35
C ILE A 292 -15.92 -4.60 -4.00
N ILE A 293 -17.02 -3.86 -3.97
CA ILE A 293 -17.69 -3.47 -2.73
C ILE A 293 -18.51 -4.67 -2.29
N TYR A 294 -18.09 -5.28 -1.20
CA TYR A 294 -18.70 -6.48 -0.65
C TYR A 294 -19.60 -6.13 0.53
N MET A 295 -20.86 -6.57 0.47
CA MET A 295 -21.86 -6.43 1.52
C MET A 295 -22.23 -7.81 2.05
N ASP A 296 -21.87 -8.10 3.29
CA ASP A 296 -22.23 -9.36 3.92
C ASP A 296 -23.62 -9.26 4.60
N ASP A 297 -24.31 -10.40 4.65
CA ASP A 297 -25.57 -10.61 5.37
C ASP A 297 -26.70 -9.62 5.03
N LEU A 298 -27.01 -9.45 3.73
CA LEU A 298 -28.19 -8.67 3.34
C LEU A 298 -29.47 -9.47 3.62
N SER A 299 -30.34 -8.93 4.49
CA SER A 299 -31.72 -9.40 4.64
C SER A 299 -32.69 -8.43 3.97
N PHE A 300 -33.78 -8.99 3.44
CA PHE A 300 -34.83 -8.23 2.75
C PHE A 300 -36.13 -8.31 3.56
N GLU A 301 -36.06 -7.95 4.83
CA GLU A 301 -37.23 -7.89 5.72
C GLU A 301 -38.07 -6.63 5.43
N GLU A 302 -39.38 -6.67 5.65
CA GLU A 302 -40.31 -5.59 5.25
C GLU A 302 -40.00 -4.22 5.89
N PHE A 303 -39.28 -4.21 7.02
CA PHE A 303 -38.90 -3.00 7.75
C PHE A 303 -37.48 -2.51 7.41
N GLU A 304 -36.67 -3.29 6.68
CA GLU A 304 -35.37 -2.83 6.21
C GLU A 304 -35.57 -1.87 5.02
N ILE A 305 -35.04 -0.66 5.14
CA ILE A 305 -35.10 0.39 4.09
C ILE A 305 -33.77 0.50 3.33
N GLU A 306 -32.75 -0.22 3.77
CA GLU A 306 -31.38 -0.22 3.29
C GLU A 306 -31.29 -0.66 1.82
N TYR A 307 -32.14 -1.60 1.38
CA TYR A 307 -32.19 -2.05 -0.01
C TYR A 307 -32.57 -0.91 -0.99
N LYS A 308 -33.27 0.13 -0.54
CA LYS A 308 -33.61 1.30 -1.38
C LYS A 308 -32.37 2.11 -1.74
N TYR A 309 -31.43 2.23 -0.81
CA TYR A 309 -30.13 2.87 -1.08
C TYR A 309 -29.31 2.04 -2.05
N LEU A 310 -29.24 0.73 -1.84
CA LEU A 310 -28.55 -0.18 -2.74
C LEU A 310 -29.14 -0.12 -4.16
N LYS A 311 -30.46 -0.12 -4.27
CA LYS A 311 -31.18 0.02 -5.55
C LYS A 311 -30.81 1.32 -6.25
N ALA A 312 -30.84 2.46 -5.55
CA ALA A 312 -30.48 3.75 -6.15
C ALA A 312 -29.04 3.78 -6.68
N ILE A 313 -28.11 3.09 -6.00
CA ILE A 313 -26.69 3.02 -6.42
C ILE A 313 -26.49 2.04 -7.57
N ILE A 314 -27.24 0.92 -7.60
CA ILE A 314 -27.21 -0.05 -8.70
C ILE A 314 -27.86 0.51 -9.96
N GLU A 315 -29.00 1.18 -9.83
CA GLU A 315 -29.73 1.80 -10.94
C GLU A 315 -28.98 3.03 -11.49
N GLY A 316 -28.09 3.62 -10.68
CA GLY A 316 -27.29 4.78 -11.03
C GLY A 316 -28.13 6.05 -10.90
N GLY A 317 -27.70 6.95 -10.03
CA GLY A 317 -28.21 8.33 -10.02
C GLY A 317 -27.73 9.11 -11.25
N LEU A 318 -27.59 10.43 -11.13
CA LEU A 318 -27.05 11.26 -12.20
C LEU A 318 -25.57 10.96 -12.52
N GLU A 319 -24.82 10.36 -11.58
CA GLU A 319 -23.43 9.95 -11.79
C GLU A 319 -23.33 8.55 -12.39
N LYS A 320 -22.59 8.42 -13.50
CA LYS A 320 -22.27 7.12 -14.11
C LYS A 320 -21.41 6.32 -13.14
N LYS A 321 -21.86 5.10 -12.80
CA LYS A 321 -21.08 4.15 -12.00
C LYS A 321 -19.68 3.95 -12.61
N PRO A 322 -18.60 4.02 -11.83
CA PRO A 322 -17.24 3.80 -12.34
C PRO A 322 -17.05 2.41 -12.93
N GLU A 323 -16.29 2.30 -14.02
CA GLU A 323 -16.00 1.05 -14.73
C GLU A 323 -15.03 0.13 -13.95
N ASN A 324 -14.48 0.64 -12.85
CA ASN A 324 -13.59 -0.08 -11.96
C ASN A 324 -14.24 -0.50 -10.64
N VAL A 325 -15.58 -0.42 -10.50
CA VAL A 325 -16.32 -0.82 -9.30
C VAL A 325 -17.43 -1.84 -9.61
N LEU A 326 -17.53 -2.90 -8.81
CA LEU A 326 -18.66 -3.83 -8.75
C LEU A 326 -19.21 -3.92 -7.32
N ILE A 327 -20.48 -4.29 -7.20
CA ILE A 327 -21.14 -4.54 -5.91
C ILE A 327 -21.47 -6.02 -5.83
N TYR A 328 -20.90 -6.71 -4.84
CA TYR A 328 -21.22 -8.10 -4.51
C TYR A 328 -21.91 -8.13 -3.15
N ALA A 329 -23.02 -8.85 -3.05
CA ALA A 329 -23.73 -9.02 -1.80
C ALA A 329 -24.06 -10.49 -1.55
N THR A 330 -24.11 -10.90 -0.28
CA THR A 330 -24.37 -12.29 0.15
C THR A 330 -25.52 -12.44 1.12
#